data_AF-A0A3B9UXU0-F1
#
_entry.id   AF-A0A3B9UXU0-F1
#
_cell.length_a   1.000
_cell.length_b   1.000
_cell.length_c   1.000
_cell.angle_alpha   90.00
_cell.angle_beta   90.00
_cell.angle_gamma   90.00
#
_symmetry.space_group_name_H-M   'P 1'
#
loop_
_entity.id
_entity.type
_entity.pdbx_description
1 polymer ?
#
loop_
_entity_poly.entity_id
_entity_poly.type
_entity_poly.pdbx_seq_one_letter_code
_entity_poly.pdbx_strand_id
1 'polypeptide(L)' 'MIDLFIQKIEDPYKLEKTIKMISGVVDTGLFLDIADTVIVGRENTVEIINKYN' A
#
# COMPACT_ATOMS: atom_id res chain seq x y z
N MET A 1 -11.09 2.19 13.31
CA MET A 1 -10.57 1.72 12.02
C MET A 1 -11.75 1.22 11.20
N ILE A 2 -11.83 1.57 9.91
CA ILE A 2 -12.94 1.21 9.02
C ILE A 2 -12.33 0.47 7.82
N ASP A 3 -12.88 -0.68 7.48
CA ASP A 3 -12.47 -1.44 6.29
C ASP A 3 -13.29 -1.01 5.08
N LEU A 4 -12.61 -0.55 4.05
CA LEU A 4 -13.22 -0.17 2.78
C LEU A 4 -13.24 -1.40 1.86
N PHE A 5 -14.38 -2.09 1.79
CA PHE A 5 -14.59 -3.25 0.93
C PHE A 5 -14.74 -2.84 -0.55
N ILE A 6 -13.62 -2.51 -1.18
CA ILE A 6 -13.51 -2.29 -2.62
C ILE A 6 -12.70 -3.43 -3.24
N GLN A 7 -13.15 -3.95 -4.38
CA GLN A 7 -12.51 -5.11 -5.00
C GLN A 7 -11.14 -4.77 -5.61
N LYS A 8 -10.98 -3.53 -6.12
CA LYS A 8 -9.77 -3.10 -6.82
C LYS A 8 -9.51 -1.62 -6.57
N ILE A 9 -8.23 -1.28 -6.48
CA ILE A 9 -7.71 0.09 -6.46
C ILE A 9 -7.04 0.35 -7.81
N GLU A 10 -7.62 1.22 -8.65
CA GLU A 10 -7.07 1.54 -9.98
C GLU A 10 -5.86 2.49 -9.89
N ASP A 11 -5.97 3.52 -9.06
CA ASP A 11 -4.91 4.51 -8.83
C ASP A 11 -4.77 4.75 -7.32
N PRO A 12 -3.76 4.16 -6.67
CA PRO A 12 -3.63 4.22 -5.23
C PRO A 12 -3.17 5.61 -4.75
N TYR A 13 -2.46 6.39 -5.57
CA TYR A 13 -2.06 7.77 -5.23
C TYR A 13 -3.26 8.71 -5.24
N LYS A 14 -4.12 8.59 -6.25
CA LYS A 14 -5.36 9.38 -6.32
C LYS A 14 -6.32 9.00 -5.20
N LEU A 15 -6.47 7.71 -4.90
CA LEU A 15 -7.34 7.23 -3.83
C LEU A 15 -6.86 7.77 -2.47
N GLU A 16 -5.56 7.66 -2.19
CA GLU A 16 -4.95 8.17 -0.96
C GLU A 16 -5.24 9.66 -0.75
N LYS A 17 -4.92 10.47 -1.76
CA LYS A 17 -5.19 11.90 -1.74
C LYS A 17 -6.67 12.20 -1.49
N THR A 18 -7.56 11.44 -2.13
CA THR A 18 -9.02 11.62 -2.00
C THR A 18 -9.50 11.32 -0.59
N ILE A 19 -9.09 10.19 -0.01
CA ILE A 19 -9.51 9.77 1.33
C ILE A 19 -8.97 10.74 2.39
N LYS A 20 -7.71 11.17 2.29
CA LYS A 20 -7.11 12.12 3.26
C LYS A 20 -7.74 13.52 3.25
N MET A 21 -8.48 13.88 2.20
CA MET A 21 -9.22 15.15 2.17
C MET A 21 -10.54 15.09 2.95
N ILE A 22 -11.01 13.91 3.37
CA ILE A 22 -12.26 13.77 4.12
C ILE A 22 -12.01 14.15 5.58
N SER A 23 -12.74 15.16 6.07
CA SER A 23 -12.65 15.58 7.48
C SER A 23 -12.95 14.40 8.42
N GLY A 24 -12.08 14.19 9.40
CA GLY A 24 -12.20 13.09 10.37
C GLY A 24 -11.43 11.82 9.97
N VAL A 25 -10.91 11.73 8.74
CA VAL A 25 -9.91 10.72 8.39
C VAL A 25 -8.59 11.12 9.03
N VAL A 26 -8.04 10.22 9.86
CA VAL A 26 -6.75 10.41 10.52
C VAL A 26 -5.62 10.00 9.57
N ASP A 27 -5.72 8.81 8.98
CA ASP A 27 -4.79 8.29 7.98
C ASP A 27 -5.43 7.14 7.19
N THR A 28 -4.69 6.54 6.26
CA THR A 28 -5.10 5.33 5.54
C THR A 28 -4.08 4.19 5.70
N GLY A 29 -4.39 3.02 5.12
CA GLY A 29 -3.46 1.89 5.04
C GLY A 29 -2.63 1.82 3.76
N LEU A 30 -2.58 2.86 2.93
CA LEU A 30 -1.82 2.86 1.68
C LEU A 30 -0.36 3.28 1.90
N PHE A 31 0.54 2.31 1.87
CA PHE A 31 1.99 2.50 2.03
C PHE A 31 2.67 2.77 0.68
N LEU A 32 2.45 3.98 0.14
CA LEU A 32 2.97 4.41 -1.17
C LEU A 32 4.44 4.79 -1.10
N ASP A 33 5.25 4.25 -2.01
CA ASP A 33 6.68 4.58 -2.21
C ASP A 33 7.62 4.40 -1.01
N ILE A 34 7.18 3.80 0.09
CA ILE A 34 8.01 3.64 1.29
C ILE A 34 8.82 2.33 1.35
N ALA A 35 8.47 1.33 0.54
CA ALA A 35 9.13 0.03 0.57
C ALA A 35 10.36 0.04 -0.35
N ASP A 36 11.56 0.05 0.24
CA ASP A 36 12.82 -0.05 -0.50
C ASP A 36 13.25 -1.50 -0.75
N THR A 37 12.90 -2.42 0.16
CA THR A 37 13.18 -3.86 0.03
C THR A 37 11.93 -4.66 0.41
N VAL A 38 11.54 -5.59 -0.45
CA VAL A 38 10.45 -6.55 -0.23
C VAL A 38 11.04 -7.94 -0.15
N ILE A 39 10.81 -8.63 0.97
CA ILE A 39 11.24 -10.01 1.20
C ILE A 39 10.01 -10.90 1.13
N VAL A 40 9.93 -11.75 0.10
CA VAL A 40 8.81 -12.66 -0.13
C VAL A 40 9.24 -14.08 0.25
N GLY A 41 8.59 -14.63 1.27
CA GLY A 41 8.69 -16.05 1.59
C GLY A 41 7.96 -16.89 0.54
N ARG A 42 8.69 -17.75 -0.15
CA ARG A 42 8.14 -18.80 -1.02
C ARG A 42 8.18 -20.13 -0.26
N GLU A 43 7.59 -21.18 -0.83
CA GLU A 43 7.48 -22.49 -0.17
C GLU A 43 8.83 -23.02 0.35
N ASN A 44 9.89 -22.91 -0.46
CA ASN A 44 11.23 -23.41 -0.12
C ASN A 44 12.35 -22.38 -0.34
N THR A 45 12.00 -21.14 -0.70
CA THR A 45 12.98 -20.10 -1.05
C THR A 45 12.55 -18.74 -0.52
N VAL A 46 13.49 -17.79 -0.55
CA VAL A 46 13.22 -16.38 -0.27
C VAL A 46 13.53 -15.59 -1.54
N GLU A 47 12.61 -14.73 -1.93
CA GLU A 47 12.80 -13.77 -3.01
C GLU A 47 12.97 -12.37 -2.41
N ILE A 48 13.99 -11.65 -2.84
CA ILE A 48 14.28 -10.29 -2.39
C ILE A 48 14.14 -9.36 -3.59
N ILE A 49 13.25 -8.37 -3.48
CA ILE A 49 13.00 -7.34 -4.49
C ILE A 49 13.47 -6.00 -3.90
N ASN A 50 14.40 -5.32 -4.56
CA ASN A 50 14.86 -3.98 -4.15
C ASN A 50 14.33 -2.91 -5.11
N LYS A 51 13.94 -1.75 -4.57
CA LYS A 51 13.41 -0.60 -5.32
C LYS A 51 14.47 0.01 -6.24
N TYR A 52 15.72 0.01 -5.79
CA TYR A 52 16.89 0.43 -6.55
C TYR A 52 17.89 -0.73 -6.53
N ASN A 53 18.33 -1.17 -7.70
CA ASN A 53 19.33 -2.24 -7.84
C ASN A 53 20.70 -1.80 -7.32
#